data_AF-A0A920QN53-F1
#
_entry.id   AF-A0A920QN53-F1
#
_cell.length_a   1.000
_cell.length_b   1.000
_cell.length_c   1.000
_cell.angle_alpha   90.00
_cell.angle_beta   90.00
_cell.angle_gamma   90.00
#
_symmetry.space_group_name_H-M   'P 1'
#
loop_
_entity.id
_entity.type
_entity.pdbx_description
1 polymer ?
#
loop_
_entity_poly.entity_id
_entity_poly.type
_entity_poly.pdbx_seq_one_letter_code
_entity_poly.pdbx_strand_id
1 'polypeptide(L)'
;MKFQRDLTKPFSEVRTAGIINSEFDTNGHSVMASLPEMRKGEVAVAIVKVVCCILRPGNDHGDVPTDLHAYASGKSPMAYYHMLETMGEVNLLKFKKEFKDHMDLWLKKMTIWVHLLEWY
;
A
#
# COMPACT_ATOMS: atom_id res chain seq x y z
N MET A 1 -11.64 5.58 -5.73
CA MET A 1 -10.99 4.70 -4.72
C MET A 1 -11.63 4.94 -3.36
N LYS A 2 -12.19 3.89 -2.71
CA LYS A 2 -13.06 4.00 -1.52
C LYS A 2 -12.45 4.75 -0.32
N PHE A 3 -11.14 4.61 -0.09
CA PHE A 3 -10.50 5.17 1.12
C PHE A 3 -9.65 6.42 0.87
N GLN A 4 -9.52 6.86 -0.39
CA GLN A 4 -8.81 8.08 -0.81
C GLN A 4 -7.46 8.31 -0.11
N ARG A 5 -6.72 7.22 0.16
CA ARG A 5 -5.47 7.27 0.91
C ARG A 5 -4.33 7.62 -0.03
N ASP A 6 -3.56 8.65 0.33
CA ASP A 6 -2.28 8.92 -0.31
C ASP A 6 -1.16 8.18 0.44
N LEU A 7 -0.66 7.10 -0.16
CA LEU A 7 0.41 6.29 0.42
C LEU A 7 1.76 7.00 0.43
N THR A 8 1.93 8.12 -0.29
CA THR A 8 3.20 8.86 -0.32
C THR A 8 3.40 9.74 0.91
N LYS A 9 2.33 9.99 1.68
CA LYS A 9 2.34 10.92 2.81
C LYS A 9 2.60 10.22 4.14
N PRO A 10 3.33 10.86 5.07
CA PRO A 10 3.46 10.36 6.44
C PRO A 10 2.12 10.51 7.19
N PHE A 11 1.91 9.72 8.24
CA PHE A 11 0.66 9.77 9.01
C PHE A 11 0.38 11.14 9.63
N SER A 12 1.43 11.87 10.02
CA SER A 12 1.28 13.21 10.57
C SER A 12 0.60 14.15 9.58
N GLU A 13 1.02 14.15 8.31
CA GLU A 13 0.45 15.01 7.27
C GLU A 13 -1.00 14.62 6.97
N VAL A 14 -1.28 13.31 6.84
CA VAL A 14 -2.64 12.80 6.62
C VAL A 14 -3.58 13.21 7.75
N ARG A 15 -3.14 13.08 9.01
CA ARG A 15 -3.95 13.42 10.18
C ARG A 15 -4.16 14.91 10.35
N THR A 16 -3.18 15.72 9.96
CA THR A 16 -3.31 17.18 9.96
C THR A 16 -4.23 17.68 8.86
N ALA A 17 -4.13 17.11 7.65
CA ALA A 17 -4.96 17.50 6.51
C ALA A 17 -6.39 16.95 6.59
N GLY A 18 -6.57 15.80 7.25
CA GLY A 18 -7.81 15.03 7.22
C GLY A 18 -8.00 14.28 5.90
N ILE A 19 -9.02 13.42 5.84
CA ILE A 19 -9.43 12.73 4.61
C ILE A 19 -10.65 13.43 4.03
N ILE A 20 -10.47 14.00 2.84
CA ILE A 20 -11.57 14.61 2.08
C ILE A 20 -12.56 13.50 1.69
N ASN A 21 -13.86 13.75 1.88
CA ASN A 21 -14.97 12.82 1.57
C ASN A 21 -14.96 11.50 2.37
N SER A 22 -14.54 11.55 3.64
CA SER A 22 -14.67 10.42 4.57
C SER A 22 -15.85 10.63 5.51
N GLU A 23 -16.85 9.75 5.45
CA GLU A 23 -18.00 9.77 6.38
C GLU A 23 -17.64 9.18 7.75
N PHE A 24 -16.66 8.26 7.80
CA PHE A 24 -16.37 7.46 8.98
C PHE A 24 -15.03 7.81 9.66
N ASP A 25 -14.15 8.53 8.97
CA ASP A 25 -12.82 8.86 9.47
C ASP A 25 -12.28 10.14 8.80
N THR A 26 -12.81 11.28 9.22
CA THR A 26 -12.37 12.60 8.72
C THR A 26 -10.94 12.95 9.14
N ASN A 27 -10.47 12.39 10.26
CA ASN A 27 -9.15 12.68 10.84
C ASN A 27 -8.04 11.75 10.33
N GLY A 28 -8.36 10.76 9.47
CA GLY A 28 -7.38 9.87 8.86
C GLY A 28 -6.77 8.81 9.79
N HIS A 29 -7.42 8.47 10.89
CA HIS A 29 -6.97 7.41 11.80
C HIS A 29 -7.10 6.00 11.22
N SER A 30 -7.94 5.80 10.19
CA SER A 30 -8.08 4.56 9.45
C SER A 30 -6.92 4.28 8.48
N VAL A 31 -6.03 5.27 8.27
CA VAL A 31 -4.80 5.07 7.50
C VAL A 31 -3.77 4.38 8.39
N MET A 32 -3.66 3.08 8.22
CA MET A 32 -2.77 2.21 8.99
C MET A 32 -1.47 1.84 8.27
N ALA A 33 -1.30 2.28 7.02
CA ALA A 33 -0.11 2.03 6.23
C ALA A 33 0.14 3.17 5.22
N SER A 34 1.41 3.59 5.10
CA SER A 34 1.90 4.46 4.04
C SER A 34 3.39 4.17 3.79
N LEU A 35 3.92 4.57 2.63
CA LEU A 35 5.30 4.27 2.24
C LEU A 35 6.33 4.86 3.21
N PRO A 36 6.19 6.11 3.72
CA PRO A 36 7.09 6.61 4.74
C PRO A 36 7.11 5.76 6.02
N GLU A 37 5.96 5.30 6.48
CA GLU A 37 5.86 4.51 7.71
C GLU A 37 6.35 3.07 7.50
N MET A 38 6.13 2.49 6.32
CA MET A 38 6.74 1.22 5.91
C MET A 38 8.27 1.30 5.87
N ARG A 39 8.83 2.40 5.35
CA ARG A 39 10.28 2.63 5.34
C ARG A 39 10.83 2.74 6.76
N LYS A 40 10.17 3.49 7.65
CA LYS A 40 10.55 3.63 9.06
C LYS A 40 10.48 2.31 9.82
N GLY A 41 9.46 1.50 9.54
CA GLY A 41 9.26 0.17 10.14
C GLY A 41 10.04 -0.94 9.45
N GLU A 42 11.00 -0.61 8.58
CA GLU A 42 11.87 -1.57 7.87
C GLU A 42 11.07 -2.65 7.10
N VAL A 43 9.90 -2.29 6.57
CA VAL A 43 9.07 -3.19 5.78
C VAL A 43 9.66 -3.31 4.37
N ALA A 44 10.28 -4.44 4.07
CA ALA A 44 10.92 -4.72 2.79
C ALA A 44 9.92 -4.88 1.63
N VAL A 45 8.81 -5.59 1.88
CA VAL A 45 7.78 -5.94 0.88
C VAL A 45 6.42 -5.98 1.57
N ALA A 46 5.36 -5.60 0.84
CA ALA A 46 3.99 -5.80 1.27
C ALA A 46 3.15 -6.48 0.18
N ILE A 47 2.23 -7.34 0.62
CA ILE A 47 1.16 -7.86 -0.23
C ILE A 47 -0.05 -6.95 -0.04
N VAL A 48 -0.45 -6.26 -1.12
CA VAL A 48 -1.57 -5.33 -1.08
C VAL A 48 -2.84 -5.99 -1.59
N LYS A 49 -3.93 -5.88 -0.82
CA LYS A 49 -5.25 -6.39 -1.19
C LYS A 49 -6.02 -5.32 -1.95
N VAL A 50 -6.44 -5.64 -3.18
CA VAL A 50 -7.50 -4.89 -3.88
C VAL A 50 -8.83 -5.52 -3.49
N VAL A 51 -9.72 -4.74 -2.89
CA VAL A 51 -11.01 -5.23 -2.40
C VAL A 51 -12.15 -4.35 -2.90
N CYS A 52 -13.19 -5.02 -3.39
CA CYS A 52 -14.51 -4.45 -3.60
C CYS A 52 -15.52 -5.58 -3.42
N CYS A 53 -16.32 -5.52 -2.37
CA CYS A 53 -17.27 -6.55 -2.01
C CYS A 53 -18.59 -6.34 -2.75
N ILE A 54 -19.15 -7.41 -3.29
CA ILE A 54 -20.48 -7.37 -3.89
C ILE A 54 -21.51 -7.49 -2.76
N LEU A 55 -22.46 -6.56 -2.71
CA LEU A 55 -23.58 -6.60 -1.78
C LEU A 55 -24.50 -7.77 -2.14
N ARG A 56 -24.65 -8.73 -1.22
CA ARG A 56 -25.50 -9.91 -1.40
C ARG A 56 -26.79 -9.80 -0.57
N PRO A 57 -27.92 -10.35 -1.05
CA PRO A 57 -29.16 -10.38 -0.26
C PRO A 57 -28.95 -11.01 1.13
N GLY A 58 -29.47 -10.36 2.17
CA GLY A 58 -29.31 -10.83 3.56
C GLY A 58 -27.95 -10.52 4.19
N ASN A 59 -27.10 -9.75 3.53
CA ASN A 59 -25.83 -9.29 4.07
C ASN A 59 -25.83 -7.75 4.15
N ASP A 60 -25.44 -7.20 5.30
CA ASP A 60 -25.29 -5.74 5.52
C ASP A 60 -23.97 -5.20 4.94
N HIS A 61 -23.04 -6.10 4.58
CA HIS A 61 -21.76 -5.77 4.01
C HIS A 61 -21.78 -5.85 2.47
N GLY A 62 -21.34 -4.77 1.83
CA GLY A 62 -21.08 -4.71 0.40
C GLY A 62 -20.70 -3.30 -0.03
N ASP A 63 -19.95 -3.20 -1.12
CA ASP A 63 -19.52 -1.94 -1.72
C ASP A 63 -20.35 -1.60 -2.97
N VAL A 64 -20.73 -2.62 -3.73
CA VAL A 64 -21.35 -2.48 -5.05
C VAL A 64 -22.36 -3.59 -5.33
N PRO A 65 -23.37 -3.37 -6.18
CA PRO A 65 -24.45 -4.33 -6.37
C PRO A 65 -24.13 -5.48 -7.34
N THR A 66 -23.06 -5.39 -8.14
CA THR A 66 -22.77 -6.38 -9.20
C THR A 66 -21.28 -6.65 -9.35
N ASP A 67 -20.96 -7.81 -9.95
CA ASP A 67 -19.60 -8.23 -10.28
C ASP A 67 -18.89 -7.24 -11.22
N LEU A 68 -19.63 -6.65 -12.18
CA LEU A 68 -19.09 -5.65 -13.11
C LEU A 68 -18.67 -4.38 -12.37
N HIS A 69 -19.48 -3.91 -11.42
CA HIS A 69 -19.12 -2.78 -10.58
C HIS A 69 -17.93 -3.11 -9.68
N ALA A 70 -17.82 -4.36 -9.19
CA ALA A 70 -16.70 -4.79 -8.36
C ALA A 70 -15.40 -4.83 -9.15
N TYR A 71 -15.45 -5.38 -10.37
CA TYR A 71 -14.33 -5.38 -11.30
C TYR A 71 -13.87 -3.96 -11.66
N ALA A 72 -14.80 -3.09 -12.05
CA ALA A 72 -14.50 -1.69 -12.37
C ALA A 72 -13.92 -0.95 -11.15
N SER A 73 -14.50 -1.12 -9.98
CA SER A 73 -14.00 -0.55 -8.72
C SER A 73 -12.59 -1.04 -8.39
N GLY A 74 -12.32 -2.33 -8.58
CA GLY A 74 -11.00 -2.93 -8.36
C GLY A 74 -9.91 -2.42 -9.32
N LYS A 75 -10.28 -1.97 -10.53
CA LYS A 75 -9.33 -1.36 -11.48
C LYS A 75 -8.75 -0.04 -10.98
N SER A 76 -9.50 0.74 -10.21
CA SER A 76 -9.05 2.04 -9.69
C SER A 76 -7.84 1.93 -8.75
N PRO A 77 -7.85 1.08 -7.70
CA PRO A 77 -6.66 0.83 -6.88
C PRO A 77 -5.46 0.28 -7.66
N MET A 78 -5.68 -0.62 -8.63
CA MET A 78 -4.59 -1.14 -9.46
C MET A 78 -3.92 -0.02 -10.28
N ALA A 79 -4.71 0.86 -10.89
CA ALA A 79 -4.19 2.01 -11.62
C ALA A 79 -3.36 2.94 -10.71
N TYR A 80 -3.80 3.14 -9.45
CA TYR A 80 -3.04 3.91 -8.47
C TYR A 80 -1.67 3.28 -8.15
N TYR A 81 -1.61 1.97 -7.93
CA TYR A 81 -0.33 1.28 -7.70
C TYR A 81 0.60 1.36 -8.92
N HIS A 82 0.08 1.24 -10.14
CA HIS A 82 0.88 1.46 -11.35
C HIS A 82 1.38 2.90 -11.48
N MET A 83 0.60 3.89 -11.02
CA MET A 83 1.05 5.28 -10.99
C MET A 83 2.19 5.47 -9.97
N LEU A 84 2.08 4.88 -8.78
CA LEU A 84 3.17 4.89 -7.79
C LEU A 84 4.45 4.27 -8.35
N GLU A 85 4.33 3.16 -9.10
CA GLU A 85 5.47 2.54 -9.78
C GLU A 85 6.08 3.47 -10.84
N THR A 86 5.23 4.12 -11.65
CA THR A 86 5.66 5.08 -12.67
C THR A 86 6.39 6.29 -12.06
N MET A 87 5.96 6.72 -10.87
CA MET A 87 6.62 7.80 -10.11
C MET A 87 7.88 7.34 -9.36
N GLY A 88 8.23 6.06 -9.41
CA GLY A 88 9.39 5.50 -8.72
C GLY A 88 9.22 5.33 -7.20
N GLU A 89 7.99 5.43 -6.69
CA GLU A 89 7.70 5.28 -5.26
C GLU A 89 7.73 3.82 -4.80
N VAL A 90 7.40 2.90 -5.70
CA VAL A 90 7.33 1.44 -5.45
C VAL A 90 7.81 0.65 -6.68
N ASN A 91 8.11 -0.64 -6.48
CA ASN A 91 8.25 -1.62 -7.57
C ASN A 91 7.16 -2.68 -7.43
N LEU A 92 6.39 -2.96 -8.48
CA LEU A 92 5.37 -4.02 -8.46
C LEU A 92 6.00 -5.35 -8.88
N LEU A 93 6.17 -6.24 -7.90
CA LEU A 93 6.78 -7.54 -8.08
C LEU A 93 5.72 -8.55 -8.56
N LYS A 94 5.88 -9.09 -9.77
CA LYS A 94 4.92 -10.02 -10.40
C LYS A 94 5.40 -11.46 -10.35
N PHE A 95 6.70 -11.66 -10.42
CA PHE A 95 7.33 -12.97 -10.53
C PHE A 95 8.24 -13.27 -9.35
N LYS A 96 8.41 -14.57 -9.06
CA LYS A 96 9.32 -15.07 -8.03
C LYS A 96 10.74 -14.52 -8.16
N LYS A 97 11.24 -14.35 -9.38
CA LYS A 97 12.58 -13.80 -9.64
C LYS A 97 12.69 -12.35 -9.18
N GLU A 98 11.72 -11.51 -9.54
CA GLU A 98 11.69 -10.10 -9.14
C GLU A 98 11.64 -9.95 -7.62
N PHE A 99 10.83 -10.79 -6.96
CA PHE A 99 10.80 -10.84 -5.50
C PHE A 99 12.15 -11.21 -4.89
N LYS A 100 12.80 -12.26 -5.41
CA LYS A 100 14.13 -12.67 -4.94
C LYS A 100 15.15 -11.56 -5.13
N ASP A 101 15.22 -10.97 -6.32
CA ASP A 101 16.19 -9.92 -6.64
C ASP A 101 15.98 -8.68 -5.75
N HIS A 102 14.72 -8.32 -5.47
CA HIS A 102 14.38 -7.24 -4.53
C HIS A 102 14.85 -7.55 -3.10
N MET A 103 14.59 -8.76 -2.60
CA MET A 103 15.01 -9.16 -1.26
C MET A 103 16.53 -9.22 -1.12
N ASP A 104 17.24 -9.72 -2.12
CA ASP A 104 18.72 -9.73 -2.14
C ASP A 104 19.29 -8.30 -2.06
N LEU A 105 18.71 -7.37 -2.83
CA LEU A 105 19.09 -5.96 -2.79
C LEU A 105 18.82 -5.34 -1.41
N TRP A 106 17.65 -5.61 -0.84
CA TRP A 106 17.25 -5.06 0.45
C TRP A 106 18.15 -5.55 1.58
N LEU A 107 18.42 -6.86 1.63
CA LEU A 107 19.33 -7.47 2.62
C LEU A 107 20.76 -6.92 2.48
N LYS A 108 21.26 -6.78 1.25
CA LYS A 108 22.59 -6.21 1.00
C LYS A 108 22.70 -4.75 1.45
N LYS A 109 21.66 -3.93 1.23
CA LYS A 109 21.62 -2.55 1.74
C LYS A 109 21.62 -2.50 3.27
N MET A 110 21.01 -3.48 3.94
CA MET A 110 21.05 -3.59 5.39
C MET A 110 22.44 -4.00 5.91
N THR A 111 23.15 -4.86 5.17
CA THR A 111 24.55 -5.23 5.48
C THR A 111 25.53 -4.06 5.32
N ILE A 112 25.23 -3.06 4.49
CA ILE A 112 26.09 -1.85 4.36
C ILE A 112 26.14 -1.03 5.67
N TRP A 113 25.20 -1.24 6.60
CA TRP A 113 25.24 -0.65 7.95
C TRP A 113 25.77 -1.61 9.03
N VAL A 114 26.01 -2.88 8.68
CA VAL A 114 26.69 -3.87 9.52
C VAL A 114 28.10 -4.10 8.95
N HIS A 115 28.91 -3.05 8.99
CA HIS A 115 30.37 -3.18 8.99
C HIS A 115 30.87 -2.79 10.38
N LEU A 116 30.69 -3.71 11.32
CA LEU A 116 31.66 -3.85 12.39
C LEU A 116 32.86 -4.59 11.79
N LEU A 117 33.95 -3.84 11.68
CA LEU A 117 35.30 -4.36 11.57
C LEU A 117 35.47 -5.50 12.58
N GLU A 118 35.93 -6.66 12.12
CA GLU A 118 36.95 -7.37 12.87
C GLU A 118 37.80 -8.19 11.90
N TRP A 119 39.06 -7.80 11.86
CA TRP A 119 40.17 -8.55 11.30
C TRP A 119 40.46 -9.73 12.23
N TYR A 120 40.58 -10.93 11.67
CA TYR A 120 41.71 -11.83 11.88
C TYR A 120 42.03 -12.54 10.58
#